data_AF-A0A1I5F134-F1
#
_entry.id   AF-A0A1I5F134-F1
#
_cell.length_a   1.000
_cell.length_b   1.000
_cell.length_c   1.000
_cell.angle_alpha   90.00
_cell.angle_beta   90.00
_cell.angle_gamma   90.00
#
_symmetry.space_group_name_H-M   'P 1'
#
loop_
_entity.id
_entity.type
_entity.pdbx_description
1 polymer ?
#
loop_
_entity_poly.entity_id
_entity_poly.type
_entity_poly.pdbx_seq_one_letter_code
_entity_poly.pdbx_strand_id
1 'polypeptide(L)'
;MSTIMLRPYKTNTVTLSASFVDYYLPKARGEYVKVYITLLRYTQMGEDGVTTAFLAEILGLLETDVLKALTYWDEVGLLSMKTIDAYGNVSIEIKESQALVNPELPKKKPEMSSSTESTPEPKPVSSPVEDRSPLLHEISMLMGRPLSSSDAEKFLYFKEKYHFPEEVIILLVQHCVSKGKTSMRYIETVAISWDSQGIKTQELAQQNIRKHEDKWTNYRKVLTYLGISEKDIPKPQEDLLEKWFYTYGFTTEMILKACDISFNTLGKVEMGYINGILRAWLKDGIKTLEELEKNERKPRKTAQKKTVKKDFTEREYDYDELERKLLGWDK
;
A
#
# COMPACT_ATOMS: atom_id res chain seq x y z
N MET A 1 9.92 -7.48 57.84
CA MET A 1 9.95 -7.66 56.37
C MET A 1 9.44 -6.37 55.75
N SER A 2 10.24 -5.70 54.93
CA SER A 2 9.87 -4.41 54.35
C SER A 2 9.05 -4.63 53.08
N THR A 3 7.81 -4.14 53.06
CA THR A 3 6.94 -4.19 51.88
C THR A 3 7.37 -3.12 50.88
N ILE A 4 7.86 -3.54 49.72
CA ILE A 4 8.17 -2.64 48.61
C ILE A 4 6.87 -2.34 47.87
N MET A 5 6.41 -1.10 47.96
CA MET A 5 5.24 -0.61 47.23
C MET A 5 5.67 -0.19 45.82
N LEU A 6 5.39 -1.03 44.83
CA LEU A 6 5.61 -0.70 43.41
C LEU A 6 4.46 0.20 42.95
N ARG A 7 4.79 1.40 42.46
CA ARG A 7 3.80 2.26 41.76
C ARG A 7 3.75 1.82 40.29
N PRO A 8 2.57 1.51 39.72
CA PRO A 8 2.46 1.20 38.31
C PRO A 8 2.89 2.42 37.48
N TYR A 9 3.79 2.22 36.53
CA TYR A 9 4.15 3.23 35.56
C TYR A 9 3.01 3.37 34.55
N LYS A 10 2.12 4.35 34.76
CA LYS A 10 1.00 4.63 33.84
C LYS A 10 1.57 5.20 32.54
N THR A 11 1.75 4.38 31.52
CA THR A 11 2.03 4.85 30.16
C THR A 11 0.81 5.62 29.64
N ASN A 12 0.98 6.88 29.22
CA ASN A 12 -0.10 7.69 28.66
C ASN A 12 -0.37 7.33 27.18
N THR A 13 -0.48 6.05 26.89
CA THR A 13 -0.65 5.49 25.55
C THR A 13 -1.72 4.42 25.58
N VAL A 14 -2.64 4.45 24.63
CA VAL A 14 -3.64 3.39 24.44
C VAL A 14 -3.09 2.46 23.37
N THR A 15 -2.73 1.24 23.75
CA THR A 15 -2.21 0.26 22.80
C THR A 15 -3.37 -0.47 22.15
N LEU A 16 -3.42 -0.45 20.82
CA LEU A 16 -4.41 -1.18 20.03
C LEU A 16 -3.75 -2.40 19.39
N SER A 17 -4.46 -3.52 19.35
CA SER A 17 -3.99 -4.69 18.59
C SER A 17 -3.97 -4.41 17.09
N ALA A 18 -2.94 -4.90 16.38
CA ALA A 18 -2.89 -4.80 14.93
C ALA A 18 -4.12 -5.46 14.27
N SER A 19 -4.62 -6.55 14.87
CA SER A 19 -5.85 -7.22 14.44
C SER A 19 -7.08 -6.32 14.52
N PHE A 20 -7.22 -5.49 15.56
CA PHE A 20 -8.29 -4.49 15.65
C PHE A 20 -8.23 -3.53 14.46
N VAL A 21 -7.03 -2.98 14.19
CA VAL A 21 -6.80 -1.99 13.11
C VAL A 21 -7.08 -2.58 11.73
N ASP A 22 -6.67 -3.82 11.48
CA ASP A 22 -6.76 -4.43 10.15
C ASP A 22 -8.17 -4.95 9.81
N TYR A 23 -8.90 -5.50 10.80
CA TYR A 23 -10.13 -6.26 10.54
C TYR A 23 -11.40 -5.62 11.07
N TYR A 24 -11.31 -4.86 12.16
CA TYR A 24 -12.46 -4.36 12.90
C TYR A 24 -12.67 -2.85 12.69
N LEU A 25 -11.58 -2.08 12.71
CA LEU A 25 -11.58 -0.64 12.47
C LEU A 25 -12.19 -0.25 11.11
N PRO A 26 -11.86 -0.91 9.96
CA PRO A 26 -12.40 -0.51 8.67
C PRO A 26 -13.89 -0.84 8.48
N LYS A 27 -14.42 -1.80 9.25
CA LYS A 27 -15.81 -2.28 9.13
C LYS A 27 -16.76 -1.60 10.10
N ALA A 28 -16.26 -1.13 11.23
CA ALA A 28 -17.05 -0.47 12.25
C ALA A 28 -17.37 0.97 11.88
N ARG A 29 -18.51 1.47 12.37
CA ARG A 29 -18.83 2.91 12.28
C ARG A 29 -17.80 3.70 13.08
N GLY A 30 -17.39 4.87 12.56
CA GLY A 30 -16.37 5.70 13.21
C GLY A 30 -16.70 6.06 14.66
N GLU A 31 -17.97 6.29 14.98
CA GLU A 31 -18.43 6.54 16.36
C GLU A 31 -18.24 5.31 17.27
N TYR A 32 -18.43 4.10 16.75
CA TYR A 32 -18.27 2.87 17.53
C TYR A 32 -16.80 2.59 17.83
N VAL A 33 -15.92 2.94 16.88
CA VAL A 33 -14.47 2.92 17.09
C VAL A 33 -14.05 3.88 18.20
N LYS A 34 -14.62 5.10 18.23
CA LYS A 34 -14.38 6.06 19.33
C LYS A 34 -14.79 5.48 20.68
N VAL A 35 -15.96 4.86 20.76
CA VAL A 35 -16.43 4.20 22.01
C VAL A 35 -15.47 3.10 22.44
N TYR A 36 -15.02 2.24 21.51
CA TYR A 36 -14.10 1.14 21.82
C TYR A 36 -12.73 1.63 22.32
N ILE A 37 -12.10 2.57 21.62
CA ILE A 37 -10.77 3.08 21.99
C ILE A 37 -10.81 3.79 23.34
N THR A 38 -11.87 4.58 23.60
CA THR A 38 -12.05 5.25 24.88
C THR A 38 -12.25 4.24 26.00
N LEU A 39 -13.05 3.20 25.79
CA LEU A 39 -13.23 2.13 26.76
C LEU A 39 -11.92 1.37 27.02
N LEU A 40 -11.18 1.04 25.97
CA LEU A 40 -9.86 0.40 26.07
C LEU A 40 -8.89 1.23 26.89
N ARG A 41 -8.86 2.55 26.71
CA ARG A 41 -8.07 3.46 27.54
C ARG A 41 -8.39 3.30 29.02
N TYR A 42 -9.66 3.35 29.41
CA TYR A 42 -10.04 3.27 30.82
C TYR A 42 -9.71 1.91 31.43
N THR A 43 -9.87 0.82 30.67
CA THR A 43 -9.46 -0.52 31.12
C THR A 43 -7.94 -0.67 31.27
N GLN A 44 -7.14 -0.12 30.34
CA GLN A 44 -5.67 -0.17 30.42
C GLN A 44 -5.10 0.71 31.54
N MET A 45 -5.78 1.80 31.88
CA MET A 45 -5.37 2.71 32.96
C MET A 45 -5.77 2.22 34.37
N GLY A 46 -6.51 1.11 34.45
CA GLY A 46 -6.93 0.47 35.70
C GLY A 46 -7.95 1.28 36.50
N GLU A 47 -8.83 2.00 35.82
CA GLU A 47 -9.93 2.74 36.47
C GLU A 47 -11.06 1.78 36.86
N ASP A 48 -11.69 2.00 38.03
CA ASP A 48 -12.63 1.06 38.66
C ASP A 48 -13.97 0.89 37.90
N GLY A 49 -14.24 1.75 36.92
CA GLY A 49 -15.42 1.66 36.06
C GLY A 49 -15.75 2.96 35.34
N VAL A 50 -16.64 2.89 34.34
CA VAL A 50 -17.10 4.05 33.57
C VAL A 50 -18.59 3.92 33.30
N THR A 51 -19.35 5.00 33.47
CA THR A 51 -20.79 5.03 33.15
C THR A 51 -21.03 5.36 31.68
N THR A 52 -22.16 4.90 31.12
CA THR A 52 -22.56 5.19 29.73
C THR A 52 -22.83 6.69 29.52
N ALA A 53 -23.39 7.36 30.52
CA ALA A 53 -23.61 8.81 30.53
C ALA A 53 -22.30 9.59 30.37
N PHE A 54 -21.27 9.19 31.13
CA PHE A 54 -19.95 9.81 31.05
C PHE A 54 -19.25 9.57 29.71
N LEU A 55 -19.35 8.35 29.16
CA LEU A 55 -18.82 8.06 27.82
C LEU A 55 -19.53 8.88 26.74
N ALA A 56 -20.86 9.05 26.86
CA ALA A 56 -21.66 9.84 25.94
C ALA A 56 -21.25 11.32 25.97
N GLU A 57 -21.08 11.89 27.16
CA GLU A 57 -20.64 13.26 27.36
C GLU A 57 -19.25 13.53 26.76
N ILE A 58 -18.26 12.68 27.07
CA ILE A 58 -16.88 12.85 26.55
C ILE A 58 -16.82 12.72 25.03
N LEU A 59 -17.59 11.80 24.47
CA LEU A 59 -17.56 11.51 23.04
C LEU A 59 -18.46 12.42 22.21
N GLY A 60 -19.31 13.24 22.86
CA GLY A 60 -20.33 14.03 22.21
C GLY A 60 -21.38 13.18 21.49
N LEU A 61 -21.73 12.03 22.07
CA LEU A 61 -22.69 11.06 21.52
C LEU A 61 -23.94 10.98 22.40
N LEU A 62 -25.03 10.43 21.86
CA LEU A 62 -26.18 10.05 22.68
C LEU A 62 -25.86 8.76 23.48
N GLU A 63 -26.35 8.66 24.72
CA GLU A 63 -26.18 7.44 25.54
C GLU A 63 -26.71 6.19 24.82
N THR A 64 -27.79 6.33 24.06
CA THR A 64 -28.35 5.25 23.24
C THR A 64 -27.37 4.76 22.17
N ASP A 65 -26.53 5.63 21.62
CA ASP A 65 -25.55 5.26 20.59
C ASP A 65 -24.29 4.65 21.21
N VAL A 66 -23.93 5.06 22.43
CA VAL A 66 -22.91 4.37 23.24
C VAL A 66 -23.35 2.93 23.54
N LEU A 67 -24.60 2.73 23.98
CA LEU A 67 -25.14 1.39 24.21
C LEU A 67 -25.15 0.54 22.95
N LYS A 68 -25.58 1.09 21.79
CA LYS A 68 -25.53 0.37 20.50
C LYS A 68 -24.10 0.00 20.09
N ALA A 69 -23.13 0.86 20.36
CA ALA A 69 -21.72 0.56 20.10
C ALA A 69 -21.23 -0.59 20.99
N LEU A 70 -21.57 -0.59 22.28
CA LEU A 70 -21.20 -1.67 23.19
C LEU A 70 -21.85 -3.01 22.79
N THR A 71 -23.14 -3.01 22.44
CA THR A 71 -23.81 -4.23 21.93
C THR A 71 -23.19 -4.72 20.63
N TYR A 72 -22.81 -3.81 19.73
CA TYR A 72 -22.13 -4.18 18.49
C TYR A 72 -20.79 -4.88 18.78
N TRP A 73 -19.97 -4.35 19.70
CA TRP A 73 -18.68 -4.97 20.02
C TRP A 73 -18.80 -6.30 20.76
N ASP A 74 -19.88 -6.48 21.53
CA ASP A 74 -20.24 -7.75 22.14
C ASP A 74 -20.64 -8.79 21.09
N GLU A 75 -21.48 -8.42 20.12
CA GLU A 75 -21.86 -9.27 18.98
C GLU A 75 -20.67 -9.65 18.09
N VAL A 76 -19.73 -8.72 17.93
CA VAL A 76 -18.48 -8.90 17.17
C VAL A 76 -17.47 -9.78 17.93
N GLY A 77 -17.67 -9.98 19.24
CA GLY A 77 -16.84 -10.85 20.08
C GLY A 77 -15.54 -10.23 20.59
N LEU A 78 -15.31 -8.93 20.33
CA LEU A 78 -14.17 -8.19 20.89
C LEU A 78 -14.40 -7.78 22.35
N LEU A 79 -15.65 -7.73 22.75
CA LEU A 79 -16.09 -7.34 24.08
C LEU A 79 -17.00 -8.44 24.63
N SER A 80 -17.02 -8.61 25.94
CA SER A 80 -18.02 -9.44 26.63
C SER A 80 -18.72 -8.60 27.68
N MET A 81 -20.02 -8.37 27.48
CA MET A 81 -20.87 -7.72 28.48
C MET A 81 -21.51 -8.77 29.37
N LYS A 82 -21.34 -8.64 30.69
CA LYS A 82 -22.06 -9.44 31.69
C LYS A 82 -22.80 -8.50 32.63
N THR A 83 -24.12 -8.62 32.69
CA THR A 83 -24.93 -7.88 33.67
C THR A 83 -24.63 -8.39 35.09
N ILE A 84 -24.20 -7.49 35.98
CA ILE A 84 -23.81 -7.81 37.35
C ILE A 84 -25.03 -7.79 38.28
N ASP A 85 -26.03 -6.95 38.00
CA ASP A 85 -27.22 -6.80 38.84
C ASP A 85 -28.48 -6.39 38.07
N ALA A 86 -29.62 -6.44 38.77
CA ALA A 86 -30.93 -6.03 38.26
C ALA A 86 -31.09 -4.50 38.10
N TYR A 87 -30.07 -3.72 38.48
CA TYR A 87 -30.04 -2.25 38.34
C TYR A 87 -29.36 -1.79 37.05
N GLY A 88 -28.92 -2.72 36.21
CA GLY A 88 -28.36 -2.42 34.89
C GLY A 88 -26.84 -2.22 34.89
N ASN A 89 -26.12 -2.57 35.97
CA ASN A 89 -24.67 -2.50 35.97
C ASN A 89 -24.07 -3.64 35.11
N VAL A 90 -23.12 -3.29 34.25
CA VAL A 90 -22.50 -4.22 33.28
C VAL A 90 -21.01 -4.31 33.54
N SER A 91 -20.52 -5.53 33.72
CA SER A 91 -19.09 -5.86 33.67
C SER A 91 -18.67 -5.99 32.23
N ILE A 92 -17.66 -5.25 31.84
CA ILE A 92 -17.10 -5.28 30.48
C ILE A 92 -15.72 -5.92 30.54
N GLU A 93 -15.53 -6.97 29.74
CA GLU A 93 -14.23 -7.64 29.58
C GLU A 93 -13.81 -7.56 28.10
N ILE A 94 -12.62 -7.00 27.84
CA ILE A 94 -12.07 -6.88 26.48
C ILE A 94 -11.28 -8.15 26.14
N LYS A 95 -11.64 -8.83 25.06
CA LYS A 95 -11.08 -10.14 24.66
C LYS A 95 -10.04 -10.02 23.55
N GLU A 96 -9.13 -9.04 23.62
CA GLU A 96 -8.13 -8.81 22.58
C GLU A 96 -7.16 -9.99 22.36
N SER A 97 -6.90 -10.81 23.39
CA SER A 97 -5.94 -11.92 23.31
C SER A 97 -6.52 -13.25 22.77
N GLN A 98 -7.85 -13.40 22.71
CA GLN A 98 -8.51 -14.64 22.29
C GLN A 98 -9.09 -14.58 20.88
N ALA A 99 -9.01 -13.44 20.20
CA ALA A 99 -9.51 -13.23 18.83
C ALA A 99 -8.59 -13.81 17.74
N LEU A 100 -8.01 -15.00 17.96
CA LEU A 100 -7.37 -15.83 16.93
C LEU A 100 -8.37 -16.78 16.24
N VAL A 101 -9.67 -16.61 16.43
CA VAL A 101 -10.69 -17.51 15.86
C VAL A 101 -11.81 -16.71 15.18
N ASN A 102 -11.97 -16.95 13.89
CA ASN A 102 -13.11 -16.65 13.01
C ASN A 102 -13.64 -15.21 12.87
N PRO A 103 -13.44 -14.56 11.70
CA PRO A 103 -14.25 -13.44 11.26
C PRO A 103 -15.49 -13.95 10.50
N GLU A 104 -16.37 -14.70 11.15
CA GLU A 104 -17.75 -14.84 10.67
C GLU A 104 -18.66 -14.05 11.60
N LEU A 105 -19.08 -12.87 11.14
CA LEU A 105 -20.16 -12.12 11.76
C LEU A 105 -21.46 -12.93 11.67
N PRO A 106 -22.22 -13.10 12.77
CA PRO A 106 -23.51 -13.76 12.74
C PRO A 106 -24.52 -12.88 11.98
N LYS A 107 -24.95 -13.33 10.80
CA LYS A 107 -26.14 -12.79 10.13
C LYS A 107 -27.37 -13.24 10.90
N LYS A 108 -28.07 -12.30 11.55
CA LYS A 108 -29.39 -12.57 12.14
C LYS A 108 -30.50 -12.15 11.17
N LYS A 109 -31.48 -13.04 10.94
CA LYS A 109 -32.93 -12.74 11.08
C LYS A 109 -33.76 -14.05 11.04
N PRO A 110 -34.96 -14.03 11.65
CA PRO A 110 -35.60 -15.18 12.30
C PRO A 110 -36.51 -15.95 11.35
N GLU A 111 -36.70 -17.25 11.59
CA GLU A 111 -38.00 -17.91 11.53
C GLU A 111 -37.93 -19.36 11.99
N MET A 112 -39.10 -19.86 12.35
CA MET A 112 -39.42 -20.93 13.29
C MET A 112 -39.75 -22.24 12.54
N SER A 113 -39.68 -23.39 13.24
CA SER A 113 -40.15 -24.75 12.84
C SER A 113 -39.32 -25.48 11.78
N SER A 114 -39.17 -26.81 11.72
CA SER A 114 -39.44 -27.98 12.58
C SER A 114 -38.67 -29.18 11.99
N SER A 115 -38.18 -30.08 12.84
CA SER A 115 -37.87 -31.52 12.64
C SER A 115 -37.95 -32.14 11.23
N THR A 116 -36.88 -32.85 10.76
CA THR A 116 -36.82 -34.33 10.59
C THR A 116 -35.48 -34.83 9.99
N GLU A 117 -34.83 -35.76 10.71
CA GLU A 117 -34.38 -37.11 10.29
C GLU A 117 -33.30 -37.36 9.18
N SER A 118 -32.14 -37.86 9.66
CA SER A 118 -31.37 -39.05 9.21
C SER A 118 -30.40 -39.07 8.01
N THR A 119 -29.10 -39.02 8.39
CA THR A 119 -27.91 -39.86 8.00
C THR A 119 -27.35 -39.86 6.55
N PRO A 120 -26.06 -40.25 6.32
CA PRO A 120 -24.96 -40.60 7.25
C PRO A 120 -23.64 -39.81 7.03
N GLU A 121 -22.72 -39.97 7.99
CA GLU A 121 -21.33 -39.44 8.00
C GLU A 121 -20.52 -39.76 6.72
N PRO A 122 -19.41 -39.02 6.50
CA PRO A 122 -18.15 -39.62 6.93
C PRO A 122 -17.34 -38.66 7.83
N LYS A 123 -16.81 -39.21 8.92
CA LYS A 123 -15.69 -38.62 9.66
C LYS A 123 -14.48 -38.46 8.73
N PRO A 124 -13.63 -37.46 8.99
CA PRO A 124 -12.29 -37.82 9.45
C PRO A 124 -12.03 -37.14 10.79
N VAL A 125 -11.83 -37.94 11.84
CA VAL A 125 -10.48 -38.22 12.37
C VAL A 125 -9.78 -36.90 12.73
N SER A 126 -9.97 -36.53 13.98
CA SER A 126 -8.96 -35.86 14.78
C SER A 126 -7.63 -36.60 14.67
N SER A 127 -6.66 -35.99 14.01
CA SER A 127 -5.26 -36.06 14.42
C SER A 127 -4.73 -34.62 14.49
N PRO A 128 -4.11 -34.21 15.60
CA PRO A 128 -3.21 -33.06 15.59
C PRO A 128 -2.10 -33.43 14.61
N VAL A 129 -1.94 -32.67 13.52
CA VAL A 129 -0.78 -32.81 12.64
C VAL A 129 0.44 -32.26 13.38
N GLU A 130 0.92 -33.06 14.33
CA GLU A 130 2.28 -33.04 14.87
C GLU A 130 3.23 -33.56 13.78
N ASP A 131 3.36 -32.80 12.70
CA ASP A 131 4.60 -32.73 11.93
C ASP A 131 4.56 -31.44 11.10
N ARG A 132 4.83 -30.32 11.76
CA ARG A 132 5.00 -29.04 11.07
C ARG A 132 6.29 -29.16 10.27
N SER A 133 6.18 -29.39 8.97
CA SER A 133 7.34 -29.39 8.08
C SER A 133 8.24 -28.18 8.39
N PRO A 134 9.58 -28.34 8.39
CA PRO A 134 10.52 -27.28 8.75
C PRO A 134 10.26 -25.99 7.94
N LEU A 135 9.84 -26.16 6.68
CA LEU A 135 9.33 -25.10 5.81
C LEU A 135 8.22 -24.25 6.45
N LEU A 136 7.15 -24.86 6.94
CA LEU A 136 6.01 -24.11 7.51
C LEU A 136 6.40 -23.37 8.79
N HIS A 137 7.31 -23.94 9.59
CA HIS A 137 7.84 -23.26 10.76
C HIS A 137 8.66 -22.03 10.36
N GLU A 138 9.55 -22.16 9.38
CA GLU A 138 10.35 -21.05 8.88
C GLU A 138 9.49 -19.93 8.27
N ILE A 139 8.47 -20.30 7.49
CA ILE A 139 7.50 -19.34 6.95
C ILE A 139 6.76 -18.62 8.08
N SER A 140 6.35 -19.33 9.14
CA SER A 140 5.68 -18.71 10.29
C SER A 140 6.56 -17.67 11.01
N MET A 141 7.86 -17.97 11.12
CA MET A 141 8.87 -17.06 11.67
C MET A 141 9.03 -15.81 10.79
N LEU A 142 9.14 -16.00 9.47
CA LEU A 142 9.26 -14.89 8.51
C LEU A 142 8.02 -13.99 8.49
N MET A 143 6.83 -14.57 8.63
CA MET A 143 5.58 -13.81 8.66
C MET A 143 5.30 -13.13 10.01
N GLY A 144 6.05 -13.48 11.07
CA GLY A 144 5.86 -12.93 12.42
C GLY A 144 4.51 -13.29 13.06
N ARG A 145 3.83 -14.32 12.54
CA ARG A 145 2.54 -14.81 13.03
C ARG A 145 2.40 -16.31 12.82
N PRO A 146 1.61 -17.03 13.64
CA PRO A 146 1.29 -18.42 13.35
C PRO A 146 0.56 -18.53 12.00
N LEU A 147 0.86 -19.59 11.26
CA LEU A 147 0.15 -19.92 10.02
C LEU A 147 -1.22 -20.51 10.35
N SER A 148 -2.24 -20.02 9.65
CA SER A 148 -3.56 -20.68 9.65
C SER A 148 -3.49 -21.98 8.83
N SER A 149 -4.41 -22.91 9.06
CA SER A 149 -4.50 -24.15 8.27
C SER A 149 -4.64 -23.86 6.77
N SER A 150 -5.42 -22.83 6.41
CA SER A 150 -5.58 -22.41 5.01
C SER A 150 -4.29 -21.83 4.42
N ASP A 151 -3.52 -21.04 5.18
CA ASP A 151 -2.23 -20.52 4.71
C ASP A 151 -1.25 -21.69 4.49
N ALA A 152 -1.20 -22.65 5.43
CA ALA A 152 -0.34 -23.83 5.34
C ALA A 152 -0.68 -24.70 4.11
N GLU A 153 -1.97 -24.97 3.88
CA GLU A 153 -2.45 -25.69 2.69
C GLU A 153 -2.01 -25.00 1.39
N LYS A 154 -2.01 -23.66 1.33
CA LYS A 154 -1.56 -22.94 0.15
C LYS A 154 -0.05 -23.06 -0.11
N PHE A 155 0.76 -23.05 0.93
CA PHE A 155 2.21 -23.27 0.78
C PHE A 155 2.51 -24.70 0.31
N LEU A 156 1.76 -25.68 0.80
CA LEU A 156 1.82 -27.05 0.28
C LEU A 156 1.35 -27.12 -1.17
N TYR A 157 0.27 -26.41 -1.52
CA TYR A 157 -0.21 -26.29 -2.89
C TYR A 157 0.85 -25.69 -3.84
N PHE A 158 1.67 -24.73 -3.40
CA PHE A 158 2.76 -24.20 -4.22
C PHE A 158 3.81 -25.27 -4.56
N LYS A 159 4.11 -26.15 -3.60
CA LYS A 159 5.01 -27.29 -3.80
C LYS A 159 4.44 -28.30 -4.78
N GLU A 160 3.15 -28.59 -4.69
CA GLU A 160 2.48 -29.58 -5.55
C GLU A 160 2.19 -29.04 -6.96
N LYS A 161 1.64 -27.84 -7.06
CA LYS A 161 1.16 -27.25 -8.32
C LYS A 161 2.28 -26.65 -9.17
N TYR A 162 3.13 -25.83 -8.55
CA TYR A 162 4.18 -25.08 -9.24
C TYR A 162 5.52 -25.81 -9.21
N HIS A 163 5.61 -26.91 -8.43
CA HIS A 163 6.84 -27.65 -8.20
C HIS A 163 7.95 -26.75 -7.63
N PHE A 164 7.58 -25.84 -6.72
CA PHE A 164 8.55 -25.00 -6.05
C PHE A 164 9.27 -25.80 -4.95
N PRO A 165 10.62 -25.79 -4.92
CA PRO A 165 11.37 -26.33 -3.81
C PRO A 165 11.20 -25.43 -2.57
N GLU A 166 11.49 -25.98 -1.40
CA GLU A 166 11.23 -25.33 -0.11
C GLU A 166 11.96 -23.98 0.00
N GLU A 167 13.21 -23.93 -0.47
CA GLU A 167 14.02 -22.72 -0.47
C GLU A 167 13.43 -21.60 -1.33
N VAL A 168 12.79 -21.94 -2.45
CA VAL A 168 12.15 -20.96 -3.33
C VAL A 168 10.88 -20.40 -2.68
N ILE A 169 10.11 -21.24 -1.99
CA ILE A 169 8.93 -20.78 -1.23
C ILE A 169 9.36 -19.84 -0.10
N ILE A 170 10.42 -20.19 0.63
CA ILE A 170 10.99 -19.34 1.70
C ILE A 170 11.42 -17.99 1.12
N LEU A 171 12.20 -17.98 0.03
CA LEU A 171 12.64 -16.74 -0.63
C LEU A 171 11.47 -15.88 -1.13
N LEU A 172 10.42 -16.52 -1.66
CA LEU A 172 9.22 -15.83 -2.09
C LEU A 172 8.54 -15.11 -0.93
N VAL A 173 8.36 -15.81 0.20
CA VAL A 173 7.76 -15.23 1.41
C VAL A 173 8.64 -14.11 1.95
N GLN A 174 9.95 -14.34 2.07
CA GLN A 174 10.91 -13.34 2.51
C GLN A 174 10.86 -12.06 1.64
N HIS A 175 10.76 -12.22 0.32
CA HIS A 175 10.60 -11.10 -0.61
C HIS A 175 9.28 -10.34 -0.40
N CYS A 176 8.18 -11.04 -0.16
CA CYS A 176 6.89 -10.41 0.11
C CYS A 176 6.90 -9.64 1.45
N VAL A 177 7.51 -10.23 2.48
CA VAL A 177 7.70 -9.61 3.80
C VAL A 177 8.58 -8.37 3.71
N SER A 178 9.69 -8.39 2.97
CA SER A 178 10.59 -7.23 2.83
C SER A 178 9.93 -6.03 2.14
N LYS A 179 8.89 -6.28 1.32
CA LYS A 179 8.04 -5.25 0.71
C LYS A 179 6.89 -4.79 1.61
N GLY A 180 6.76 -5.35 2.82
CA GLY A 180 5.64 -5.09 3.74
C GLY A 180 4.30 -5.66 3.25
N LYS A 181 4.31 -6.60 2.30
CA LYS A 181 3.12 -7.17 1.68
C LYS A 181 2.99 -8.66 2.05
N THR A 182 2.53 -8.92 3.26
CA THR A 182 2.42 -10.28 3.84
C THR A 182 1.06 -10.96 3.60
N SER A 183 0.15 -10.31 2.86
CA SER A 183 -1.15 -10.90 2.56
C SER A 183 -1.02 -12.13 1.65
N MET A 184 -1.75 -13.20 1.96
CA MET A 184 -1.65 -14.45 1.21
C MET A 184 -2.04 -14.29 -0.27
N ARG A 185 -3.00 -13.40 -0.58
CA ARG A 185 -3.37 -13.07 -1.98
C ARG A 185 -2.20 -12.48 -2.77
N TYR A 186 -1.40 -11.62 -2.15
CA TYR A 186 -0.23 -11.04 -2.78
C TYR A 186 0.86 -12.08 -2.99
N ILE A 187 1.14 -12.89 -1.96
CA ILE A 187 2.09 -14.02 -2.02
C ILE A 187 1.73 -14.96 -3.18
N GLU A 188 0.44 -15.30 -3.31
CA GLU A 188 -0.09 -16.14 -4.39
C GLU A 188 0.08 -15.51 -5.78
N THR A 189 -0.12 -14.19 -5.90
CA THR A 189 0.12 -13.46 -7.15
C THR A 189 1.60 -13.50 -7.55
N VAL A 190 2.50 -13.33 -6.58
CA VAL A 190 3.96 -13.42 -6.82
C VAL A 190 4.35 -14.86 -7.18
N ALA A 191 3.74 -15.87 -6.55
CA ALA A 191 3.97 -17.28 -6.88
C ALA A 191 3.57 -17.61 -8.32
N ILE A 192 2.38 -17.19 -8.76
CA ILE A 192 1.92 -17.33 -10.14
C ILE A 192 2.89 -16.64 -11.12
N SER A 193 3.34 -15.43 -10.77
CA SER A 193 4.33 -14.71 -11.59
C SER A 193 5.65 -15.47 -11.69
N TRP A 194 6.16 -16.03 -10.59
CA TRP A 194 7.41 -16.79 -10.59
C TRP A 194 7.31 -18.08 -11.39
N ASP A 195 6.19 -18.80 -11.28
CA ASP A 195 5.94 -20.01 -12.06
C ASP A 195 5.83 -19.69 -13.57
N SER A 196 5.12 -18.62 -13.93
CA SER A 196 5.01 -18.16 -15.32
C SER A 196 6.37 -17.78 -15.94
N GLN A 197 7.34 -17.41 -15.12
CA GLN A 197 8.71 -17.08 -15.51
C GLN A 197 9.68 -18.27 -15.42
N GLY A 198 9.19 -19.45 -15.00
CA GLY A 198 10.01 -20.66 -14.84
C GLY A 198 11.01 -20.59 -13.68
N ILE A 199 10.75 -19.76 -12.67
CA ILE A 199 11.64 -19.57 -11.52
C ILE A 199 11.43 -20.72 -10.54
N LYS A 200 12.24 -21.79 -10.68
CA LYS A 200 12.14 -23.01 -9.86
C LYS A 200 13.39 -23.33 -9.04
N THR A 201 14.41 -22.48 -9.08
CA THR A 201 15.66 -22.67 -8.32
C THR A 201 15.94 -21.46 -7.43
N GLN A 202 16.66 -21.70 -6.34
CA GLN A 202 17.07 -20.65 -5.40
C GLN A 202 17.85 -19.53 -6.12
N GLU A 203 18.76 -19.91 -7.02
CA GLU A 203 19.58 -18.97 -7.80
C GLU A 203 18.73 -18.08 -8.71
N LEU A 204 17.77 -18.67 -9.44
CA LEU A 204 16.87 -17.92 -10.31
C LEU A 204 15.97 -16.98 -9.50
N ALA A 205 15.48 -17.42 -8.34
CA ALA A 205 14.67 -16.61 -7.45
C ALA A 205 15.45 -15.39 -6.94
N GLN A 206 16.67 -15.59 -6.44
CA GLN A 206 17.53 -14.50 -6.00
C GLN A 206 17.90 -13.55 -7.14
N GLN A 207 18.21 -14.08 -8.32
CA GLN A 207 18.51 -13.25 -9.49
C GLN A 207 17.30 -12.40 -9.90
N ASN A 208 16.10 -12.97 -9.88
CA ASN A 208 14.87 -12.24 -10.17
C ASN A 208 14.60 -11.13 -9.16
N ILE A 209 14.75 -11.43 -7.85
CA ILE A 209 14.62 -10.43 -6.78
C ILE A 209 15.59 -9.27 -7.00
N ARG A 210 16.88 -9.57 -7.25
CA ARG A 210 17.91 -8.55 -7.51
C ARG A 210 17.58 -7.70 -8.74
N LYS A 211 17.24 -8.34 -9.87
CA LYS A 211 16.85 -7.62 -11.10
C LYS A 211 15.69 -6.65 -10.87
N HIS A 212 14.68 -7.10 -10.12
CA HIS A 212 13.54 -6.27 -9.77
C HIS A 212 13.95 -5.11 -8.85
N GLU A 213 14.78 -5.36 -7.83
CA GLU A 213 15.28 -4.31 -6.92
C GLU A 213 16.16 -3.28 -7.63
N ASP A 214 17.04 -3.72 -8.53
CA ASP A 214 17.88 -2.84 -9.34
C ASP A 214 17.03 -1.96 -10.26
N LYS A 215 16.02 -2.56 -10.93
CA LYS A 215 15.02 -1.83 -11.74
C LYS A 215 14.37 -0.71 -10.92
N TRP A 216 13.81 -1.05 -9.76
CA TRP A 216 13.11 -0.11 -8.89
C TRP A 216 14.04 0.95 -8.28
N THR A 217 15.30 0.60 -8.00
CA THR A 217 16.31 1.53 -7.51
C THR A 217 16.66 2.56 -8.59
N ASN A 218 16.86 2.12 -9.83
CA ASN A 218 17.13 3.02 -10.96
C ASN A 218 15.95 3.96 -11.23
N TYR A 219 14.72 3.46 -11.15
CA TYR A 219 13.51 4.28 -11.30
C TYR A 219 13.44 5.35 -10.22
N ARG A 220 13.65 4.97 -8.95
CA ARG A 220 13.64 5.90 -7.83
C ARG A 220 14.76 6.94 -7.92
N LYS A 221 15.96 6.59 -8.39
CA LYS A 221 17.03 7.56 -8.63
C LYS A 221 16.60 8.65 -9.61
N VAL A 222 15.98 8.26 -10.73
CA VAL A 222 15.46 9.22 -11.71
C VAL A 222 14.36 10.07 -11.08
N LEU A 223 13.33 9.47 -10.48
CA LEU A 223 12.21 10.21 -9.89
C LEU A 223 12.64 11.17 -8.77
N THR A 224 13.56 10.75 -7.91
CA THR A 224 14.13 11.60 -6.85
C THR A 224 14.83 12.81 -7.47
N TYR A 225 15.53 12.63 -8.59
CA TYR A 225 16.15 13.73 -9.33
C TYR A 225 15.13 14.70 -9.92
N LEU A 226 13.95 14.21 -10.31
CA LEU A 226 12.84 15.04 -10.77
C LEU A 226 12.12 15.78 -9.63
N GLY A 227 12.49 15.53 -8.38
CA GLY A 227 11.77 16.05 -7.20
C GLY A 227 10.50 15.28 -6.85
N ILE A 228 10.28 14.10 -7.44
CA ILE A 228 9.14 13.23 -7.16
C ILE A 228 9.58 12.19 -6.11
N SER A 229 9.05 12.31 -4.89
CA SER A 229 9.35 11.40 -3.78
C SER A 229 8.07 10.71 -3.27
N GLU A 230 7.40 10.00 -4.18
CA GLU A 230 6.24 9.18 -3.83
C GLU A 230 6.66 7.75 -3.45
N LYS A 231 5.91 7.13 -2.54
CA LYS A 231 6.15 5.77 -2.07
C LYS A 231 5.96 4.75 -3.20
N ASP A 232 4.91 4.97 -4.00
CA ASP A 232 4.52 4.15 -5.14
C ASP A 232 4.71 4.94 -6.44
N ILE A 233 5.08 4.26 -7.52
CA ILE A 233 5.21 4.88 -8.85
C ILE A 233 3.91 4.61 -9.63
N PRO A 234 3.18 5.64 -10.08
CA PRO A 234 2.03 5.47 -10.96
C PRO A 234 2.38 4.73 -12.25
N LYS A 235 1.51 3.83 -12.73
CA LYS A 235 1.73 3.05 -13.95
C LYS A 235 2.18 3.86 -15.18
N PRO A 236 1.59 5.04 -15.49
CA PRO A 236 2.06 5.83 -16.63
C PRO A 236 3.51 6.31 -16.52
N GLN A 237 3.99 6.57 -15.29
CA GLN A 237 5.38 6.94 -15.04
C GLN A 237 6.29 5.70 -15.13
N GLU A 238 5.84 4.57 -14.58
CA GLU A 238 6.53 3.29 -14.69
C GLU A 238 6.75 2.89 -16.16
N ASP A 239 5.71 2.94 -17.00
CA ASP A 239 5.79 2.61 -18.43
C ASP A 239 6.78 3.50 -19.19
N LEU A 240 6.92 4.76 -18.77
CA LEU A 240 7.83 5.71 -19.40
C LEU A 240 9.28 5.42 -19.01
N LEU A 241 9.52 5.19 -17.71
CA LEU A 241 10.83 4.77 -17.19
C LEU A 241 11.25 3.43 -17.79
N GLU A 242 10.32 2.49 -17.95
CA GLU A 242 10.56 1.20 -18.60
C GLU A 242 11.00 1.36 -20.05
N LYS A 243 10.35 2.25 -20.80
CA LYS A 243 10.77 2.58 -22.17
C LYS A 243 12.19 3.17 -22.18
N TRP A 244 12.52 4.08 -21.27
CA TRP A 244 13.84 4.70 -21.25
C TRP A 244 14.98 3.72 -20.96
N PHE A 245 14.80 2.87 -19.94
CA PHE A 245 15.84 1.92 -19.54
C PHE A 245 15.92 0.69 -20.45
N TYR A 246 14.79 0.10 -20.83
CA TYR A 246 14.78 -1.22 -21.48
C TYR A 246 14.44 -1.19 -22.97
N THR A 247 13.61 -0.25 -23.42
CA THR A 247 13.33 -0.10 -24.87
C THR A 247 14.41 0.74 -25.56
N TYR A 248 14.80 1.86 -24.96
CA TYR A 248 15.81 2.75 -25.52
C TYR A 248 17.24 2.35 -25.12
N GLY A 249 17.38 1.68 -23.97
CA GLY A 249 18.67 1.18 -23.49
C GLY A 249 19.55 2.27 -22.85
N PHE A 250 18.95 3.35 -22.34
CA PHE A 250 19.70 4.43 -21.71
C PHE A 250 20.12 4.07 -20.28
N THR A 251 21.33 4.48 -19.91
CA THR A 251 21.81 4.41 -18.53
C THR A 251 21.16 5.48 -17.67
N THR A 252 21.20 5.29 -16.35
CA THR A 252 20.69 6.28 -15.38
C THR A 252 21.31 7.66 -15.64
N GLU A 253 22.62 7.73 -15.88
CA GLU A 253 23.34 8.99 -16.11
C GLU A 253 22.88 9.71 -17.39
N MET A 254 22.60 8.98 -18.47
CA MET A 254 22.03 9.56 -19.69
C MET A 254 20.67 10.19 -19.41
N ILE A 255 19.81 9.51 -18.66
CA ILE A 255 18.49 10.02 -18.30
C ILE A 255 18.62 11.27 -17.42
N LEU A 256 19.53 11.27 -16.44
CA LEU A 256 19.79 12.45 -15.60
C LEU A 256 20.27 13.65 -16.40
N LYS A 257 21.16 13.47 -17.40
CA LYS A 257 21.56 14.55 -18.32
C LYS A 257 20.36 15.11 -19.10
N ALA A 258 19.43 14.24 -19.52
CA ALA A 258 18.21 14.71 -20.18
C ALA A 258 17.30 15.52 -19.23
N CYS A 259 17.26 15.15 -17.94
CA CYS A 259 16.58 15.94 -16.90
C CYS A 259 17.21 17.32 -16.75
N ASP A 260 18.54 17.44 -16.72
CA ASP A 260 19.25 18.72 -16.63
C ASP A 260 18.93 19.63 -17.80
N ILE A 261 18.93 19.09 -19.02
CA ILE A 261 18.57 19.84 -20.23
C ILE A 261 17.11 20.31 -20.13
N SER A 262 16.19 19.46 -19.64
CA SER A 262 14.80 19.87 -19.42
C SER A 262 14.71 21.04 -18.43
N PHE A 263 15.40 20.93 -17.29
CA PHE A 263 15.39 21.96 -16.25
C PHE A 263 15.95 23.29 -16.78
N ASN A 264 17.11 23.26 -17.43
CA ASN A 264 17.78 24.46 -17.95
C ASN A 264 17.00 25.13 -19.09
N THR A 265 16.19 24.39 -19.84
CA THR A 265 15.44 24.94 -20.98
C THR A 265 14.05 25.44 -20.60
N LEU A 266 13.33 24.74 -19.73
CA LEU A 266 11.95 25.05 -19.36
C LEU A 266 11.82 25.73 -17.99
N GLY A 267 12.87 25.74 -17.17
CA GLY A 267 12.81 26.14 -15.76
C GLY A 267 12.05 25.14 -14.87
N LYS A 268 11.61 24.00 -15.44
CA LYS A 268 10.92 22.92 -14.75
C LYS A 268 11.22 21.58 -15.41
N VAL A 269 11.06 20.50 -14.65
CA VAL A 269 11.37 19.16 -15.12
C VAL A 269 10.08 18.44 -15.53
N GLU A 270 9.93 18.19 -16.83
CA GLU A 270 8.72 17.61 -17.42
C GLU A 270 9.04 16.28 -18.12
N MET A 271 8.46 15.19 -17.62
CA MET A 271 8.67 13.82 -18.13
C MET A 271 8.42 13.72 -19.66
N GLY A 272 7.43 14.44 -20.17
CA GLY A 272 7.12 14.46 -21.60
C GLY A 272 8.25 15.07 -22.45
N TYR A 273 8.88 16.14 -21.95
CA TYR A 273 9.99 16.80 -22.64
C TYR A 273 11.26 15.95 -22.60
N ILE A 274 11.56 15.34 -21.44
CA ILE A 274 12.67 14.38 -21.28
C ILE A 274 12.54 13.24 -22.29
N ASN A 275 11.34 12.66 -22.42
CA ASN A 275 11.08 11.62 -23.40
C ASN A 275 11.35 12.09 -24.84
N GLY A 276 11.07 13.35 -25.16
CA GLY A 276 11.40 13.96 -26.45
C GLY A 276 12.91 14.05 -26.70
N ILE A 277 13.70 14.45 -25.70
CA ILE A 277 15.16 14.49 -25.76
C ILE A 277 15.72 13.08 -25.99
N LEU A 278 15.28 12.11 -25.17
CA LEU A 278 15.75 10.72 -25.26
C LEU A 278 15.41 10.08 -26.62
N ARG A 279 14.23 10.39 -27.18
CA ARG A 279 13.86 9.97 -28.54
C ARG A 279 14.76 10.57 -29.62
N ALA A 280 15.16 11.83 -29.47
CA ALA A 280 16.08 12.46 -30.40
C ALA A 280 17.46 11.79 -30.35
N TRP A 281 17.99 11.52 -29.15
CA TRP A 281 19.25 10.80 -28.99
C TRP A 281 19.22 9.38 -29.55
N LEU A 282 18.10 8.66 -29.35
CA LEU A 282 17.92 7.34 -29.94
C LEU A 282 17.93 7.39 -31.47
N LYS A 283 17.29 8.39 -32.07
CA LYS A 283 17.28 8.61 -33.52
C LYS A 283 18.67 8.95 -34.06
N ASP A 284 19.45 9.70 -33.29
CA ASP A 284 20.82 10.09 -33.62
C ASP A 284 21.85 8.97 -33.30
N GLY A 285 21.38 7.83 -32.77
CA GLY A 285 22.23 6.68 -32.44
C GLY A 285 23.10 6.86 -31.20
N ILE A 286 22.84 7.87 -30.39
CA ILE A 286 23.60 8.21 -29.19
C ILE A 286 23.05 7.37 -28.03
N LYS A 287 23.89 6.48 -27.48
CA LYS A 287 23.51 5.64 -26.33
C LYS A 287 24.40 5.84 -25.11
N THR A 288 25.58 6.44 -25.31
CA THR A 288 26.56 6.67 -24.25
C THR A 288 26.85 8.15 -24.03
N LEU A 289 27.34 8.49 -22.83
CA LEU A 289 27.74 9.86 -22.51
C LEU A 289 28.89 10.35 -23.40
N GLU A 290 29.81 9.46 -23.78
CA GLU A 290 30.93 9.79 -24.64
C GLU A 290 30.48 10.16 -26.06
N GLU A 291 29.50 9.44 -26.61
CA GLU A 291 28.90 9.74 -27.91
C GLU A 291 28.14 11.07 -27.87
N LEU A 292 27.47 11.36 -26.74
CA LEU A 292 26.77 12.62 -26.54
C LEU A 292 27.75 13.79 -26.55
N GLU A 293 28.86 13.71 -25.81
CA GLU A 293 29.89 14.74 -25.78
C GLU A 293 30.58 14.95 -27.14
N LYS A 294 30.82 13.86 -27.89
CA LYS A 294 31.35 13.93 -29.27
C LYS A 294 30.35 14.61 -30.22
N ASN A 295 29.05 14.44 -30.01
CA ASN A 295 28.02 15.05 -30.84
C ASN A 295 27.79 16.53 -30.48
N GLU A 296 27.86 16.91 -29.20
CA GLU A 296 27.78 18.31 -28.77
C GLU A 296 28.96 19.16 -29.28
N ARG A 297 30.14 18.54 -29.43
CA ARG A 297 31.31 19.17 -30.06
C ARG A 297 31.17 19.37 -31.57
N LYS A 298 30.25 18.67 -32.24
CA LYS A 298 29.93 18.97 -33.64
C LYS A 298 28.98 20.16 -33.62
N PRO A 299 29.33 21.29 -34.26
CA PRO A 299 28.42 22.42 -34.34
C PRO A 299 27.12 21.91 -34.97
N ARG A 300 26.05 21.97 -34.18
CA ARG A 300 24.70 21.64 -34.64
C ARG A 300 24.49 22.50 -35.87
N LYS A 301 24.52 21.91 -37.07
CA LYS A 301 24.16 22.62 -38.30
C LYS A 301 22.78 23.17 -38.03
N THR A 302 22.71 24.48 -37.78
CA THR A 302 21.46 25.19 -37.60
C THR A 302 20.62 24.79 -38.80
N ALA A 303 19.57 24.01 -38.55
CA ALA A 303 18.55 23.80 -39.55
C ALA A 303 18.12 25.22 -39.94
N GLN A 304 18.51 25.62 -41.15
CA GLN A 304 18.08 26.88 -41.72
C GLN A 304 16.57 26.91 -41.51
N LYS A 305 16.11 27.87 -40.68
CA LYS A 305 14.70 28.19 -40.62
C LYS A 305 14.30 28.44 -42.07
N LYS A 306 13.61 27.48 -42.69
CA LYS A 306 12.78 27.78 -43.85
C LYS A 306 11.75 28.76 -43.30
N THR A 307 12.04 30.04 -43.44
CA THR A 307 11.07 31.12 -43.39
C THR A 307 9.99 30.76 -44.37
N VAL A 308 8.94 30.08 -43.89
CA VAL A 308 7.65 30.11 -44.53
C VAL A 308 7.26 31.58 -44.50
N LYS A 309 7.35 32.22 -45.67
CA LYS A 309 6.94 33.59 -45.91
C LYS A 309 5.45 33.63 -45.55
N LYS A 310 5.12 34.11 -44.34
CA LYS A 310 3.75 34.49 -44.01
C LYS A 310 3.53 35.81 -44.74
N ASP A 311 2.67 35.81 -45.76
CA ASP A 311 2.14 37.00 -46.40
C ASP A 311 1.23 37.75 -45.41
N PHE A 312 1.83 38.30 -44.36
CA PHE A 312 1.18 39.28 -43.51
C PHE A 312 2.00 40.55 -43.61
N THR A 313 1.49 41.50 -44.37
CA THR A 313 1.97 42.87 -44.30
C THR A 313 1.59 43.41 -42.93
N GLU A 314 2.59 43.72 -42.12
CA GLU A 314 2.40 44.50 -40.91
C GLU A 314 1.83 45.85 -41.33
N ARG A 315 0.58 46.13 -40.95
CA ARG A 315 -0.04 47.43 -41.24
C ARG A 315 0.65 48.44 -40.34
N GLU A 316 1.54 49.24 -40.92
CA GLU A 316 1.96 50.49 -40.30
C GLU A 316 0.72 51.40 -40.25
N TYR A 317 0.21 51.62 -39.04
CA TYR A 317 -0.80 52.62 -38.80
C TYR A 317 -0.08 53.92 -38.44
N ASP A 318 -0.31 54.95 -39.24
CA ASP A 318 0.02 56.31 -38.86
C ASP A 318 -0.97 56.76 -37.79
N TYR A 319 -0.53 56.71 -36.53
CA TYR A 319 -1.37 57.03 -35.38
C TYR A 319 -1.76 58.51 -35.37
N ASP A 320 -0.93 59.39 -35.94
CA ASP A 320 -1.20 60.83 -35.99
C ASP A 320 -2.33 61.11 -36.98
N GLU A 321 -2.38 60.41 -38.12
CA GLU A 321 -3.47 60.52 -39.08
C GLU A 321 -4.80 59.97 -38.52
N LEU A 322 -4.74 58.85 -37.79
CA LEU A 322 -5.91 58.25 -37.14
C LEU A 322 -6.46 59.16 -36.04
N GLU A 323 -5.59 59.77 -35.24
CA GLU A 323 -5.98 60.72 -34.20
C GLU A 323 -6.63 61.97 -34.80
N ARG A 324 -6.07 62.50 -35.90
CA ARG A 324 -6.64 63.66 -36.61
C ARG A 324 -8.03 63.38 -37.17
N LYS A 325 -8.25 62.18 -37.73
CA LYS A 325 -9.57 61.71 -38.21
C LYS A 325 -10.57 61.50 -37.07
N LEU A 326 -10.12 61.00 -35.93
CA LEU A 326 -10.98 60.75 -34.77
C LEU A 326 -11.46 62.06 -34.11
N LEU A 327 -10.60 63.08 -34.09
CA LEU A 327 -10.88 64.39 -33.50
C LEU A 327 -11.61 65.35 -34.45
N GLY A 328 -11.86 64.94 -35.70
CA GLY A 328 -12.60 65.73 -36.69
C GLY A 328 -11.87 66.99 -37.15
N TRP A 329 -10.53 66.96 -37.17
CA TRP A 329 -9.70 68.10 -37.59
C TRP A 329 -9.41 68.14 -39.08
N ASP A 330 -9.96 67.20 -39.84
CA ASP A 330 -10.07 67.27 -41.29
C ASP A 330 -11.26 68.16 -41.66
N LYS A 331 -10.99 69.41 -42.05
CA LYS A 331 -11.98 70.34 -42.64
C LYS A 331 -12.12 70.13 -44.14
#